data_AF-A0A1B6L554-F1
#
_entry.id   AF-A0A1B6L554-F1
#
_cell.length_a   1.000
_cell.length_b   1.000
_cell.length_c   1.000
_cell.angle_alpha   90.00
_cell.angle_beta   90.00
_cell.angle_gamma   90.00
#
_symmetry.space_group_name_H-M   'P 1'
#
loop_
_entity.id
_entity.type
_entity.pdbx_description
1 polymer ?
#
loop_
_entity_poly.entity_id
_entity_poly.type
_entity_poly.pdbx_seq_one_letter_code
_entity_poly.pdbx_strand_id
1 'polypeptide(L)'
;GGRGATGLADAVMQACQQPHHFQFLYDLDQPLLKKIEKVAAEMYGAAEVKPTPQVVEKLQQLEQKGFGRLPVCMSKTALSLSGDPNVKGVPTGFTLPVSDVYLSAGAGFVVVMVGEISKMPGLPTRPCIYDIDLDTTTGEIHGLF
;
A
#
# COMPACT_ATOMS: atom_id res chain seq x y z
N GLY A 1 -14.04 13.95 21.11
CA GLY A 1 -14.71 12.66 21.39
C GLY A 1 -15.96 12.50 20.52
N GLY A 2 -16.68 11.39 20.66
CA GLY A 2 -17.74 10.99 19.70
C GLY A 2 -18.81 12.05 19.40
N ARG A 3 -19.20 12.88 20.36
CA ARG A 3 -20.17 13.97 20.16
C ARG A 3 -19.80 14.94 19.02
N GLY A 4 -18.51 15.12 18.72
CA GLY A 4 -18.05 15.99 17.63
C GLY A 4 -18.09 15.34 16.24
N ALA A 5 -18.38 14.03 16.15
CA ALA A 5 -18.38 13.27 14.90
C ALA A 5 -19.78 12.81 14.46
N THR A 6 -20.85 13.29 15.10
CA THR A 6 -22.23 12.89 14.78
C THR A 6 -22.60 13.20 13.33
N GLY A 7 -22.21 14.38 12.82
CA GLY A 7 -22.45 14.72 11.42
C GLY A 7 -21.74 13.78 10.43
N LEU A 8 -20.55 13.28 10.77
CA LEU A 8 -19.87 12.25 9.98
C LEU A 8 -20.64 10.92 10.05
N ALA A 9 -21.11 10.54 11.24
CA ALA A 9 -21.89 9.32 11.42
C ALA A 9 -23.18 9.33 10.59
N ASP A 10 -23.91 10.45 10.60
CA ASP A 10 -25.12 10.63 9.80
C ASP A 10 -24.83 10.53 8.30
N ALA A 11 -23.76 11.17 7.83
CA ALA A 11 -23.34 11.09 6.43
C ALA A 11 -22.96 9.66 6.00
N VAL A 12 -22.26 8.91 6.85
CA VAL A 12 -21.92 7.50 6.58
C VAL A 12 -23.17 6.62 6.54
N MET A 13 -24.08 6.77 7.50
CA MET A 13 -25.36 6.03 7.51
C MET A 13 -26.17 6.30 6.23
N GLN A 14 -26.22 7.56 5.80
CA GLN A 14 -26.90 7.95 4.56
C GLN A 14 -26.24 7.33 3.33
N ALA A 15 -24.90 7.32 3.27
CA ALA A 15 -24.16 6.70 2.17
C ALA A 15 -24.40 5.18 2.09
N CYS A 16 -24.47 4.49 3.23
CA CYS A 16 -24.76 3.05 3.28
C CYS A 16 -26.17 2.68 2.80
N GLN A 17 -27.12 3.62 2.84
CA GLN A 17 -28.48 3.41 2.33
C GLN A 17 -28.60 3.60 0.82
N GLN A 18 -27.58 4.17 0.15
CA GLN A 18 -27.60 4.35 -1.29
C GLN A 18 -27.35 3.02 -2.03
N PRO A 19 -27.98 2.82 -3.20
CA PRO A 19 -27.66 1.68 -4.06
C PRO A 19 -26.19 1.76 -4.50
N HIS A 20 -25.47 0.64 -4.43
CA HIS A 20 -24.07 0.56 -4.81
C HIS A 20 -23.83 -0.63 -5.74
N HIS A 21 -22.91 -0.45 -6.69
CA HIS A 21 -22.46 -1.50 -7.60
C HIS A 21 -20.96 -1.64 -7.45
N PHE A 22 -20.54 -2.55 -6.57
CA PHE A 22 -19.12 -2.81 -6.35
C PHE A 22 -18.54 -3.63 -7.51
N GLN A 23 -17.37 -3.20 -8.00
CA GLN A 23 -16.59 -3.91 -9.01
C GLN A 23 -15.12 -3.86 -8.63
N PHE A 24 -14.40 -4.96 -8.88
CA PHE A 24 -12.96 -4.96 -8.76
C PHE A 24 -12.33 -4.17 -9.92
N LEU A 25 -11.17 -3.58 -9.65
CA LEU A 25 -10.47 -2.79 -10.65
C LEU A 25 -10.04 -3.65 -11.85
N TYR A 26 -9.66 -4.90 -11.62
CA TYR A 26 -9.15 -5.79 -12.66
C TYR A 26 -9.64 -7.23 -12.45
N ASP A 27 -9.61 -8.01 -13.52
CA ASP A 27 -9.86 -9.44 -13.48
C ASP A 27 -8.57 -10.18 -13.06
N LEU A 28 -8.71 -11.24 -12.27
CA LEU A 28 -7.61 -12.09 -11.84
C LEU A 28 -6.98 -12.87 -13.01
N ASP A 29 -7.68 -13.05 -14.12
CA ASP A 29 -7.16 -13.74 -15.30
C ASP A 29 -6.26 -12.87 -16.18
N GLN A 30 -6.14 -11.58 -15.88
CA GLN A 30 -5.19 -10.69 -16.56
C GLN A 30 -3.73 -11.05 -16.21
N PRO A 31 -2.78 -10.83 -17.13
CA PRO A 31 -1.36 -10.94 -16.81
C PRO A 31 -0.96 -10.05 -15.63
N LEU A 32 -0.01 -10.50 -14.80
CA LEU A 32 0.41 -9.77 -13.60
C LEU A 32 0.85 -8.34 -13.95
N LEU A 33 1.61 -8.16 -15.02
CA LEU A 33 2.03 -6.84 -15.47
C LEU A 33 0.83 -5.93 -15.82
N LYS A 34 -0.22 -6.48 -16.44
CA LYS A 34 -1.44 -5.72 -16.77
C LYS A 34 -2.20 -5.29 -15.53
N LYS A 35 -2.24 -6.13 -14.48
CA LYS A 35 -2.82 -5.75 -13.18
C LYS A 35 -2.07 -4.56 -12.57
N ILE A 36 -0.73 -4.57 -12.64
CA ILE A 36 0.13 -3.48 -12.15
C ILE A 36 -0.14 -2.19 -12.92
N GLU A 37 -0.13 -2.26 -14.25
CA GLU A 37 -0.43 -1.14 -15.14
C GLU A 37 -1.81 -0.54 -14.86
N LYS A 38 -2.82 -1.39 -14.64
CA LYS A 38 -4.20 -0.97 -14.40
C LYS A 38 -4.34 -0.24 -13.06
N VAL A 39 -3.69 -0.72 -12.00
CA VAL A 39 -3.62 0.01 -10.72
C VAL A 39 -2.89 1.34 -10.91
N ALA A 40 -1.76 1.36 -11.60
CA ALA A 40 -0.98 2.57 -11.80
C ALA A 40 -1.74 3.65 -12.58
N ALA A 41 -2.41 3.27 -13.67
CA ALA A 41 -3.15 4.20 -14.51
C ALA A 41 -4.44 4.69 -13.83
N GLU A 42 -5.30 3.76 -13.38
CA GLU A 42 -6.65 4.10 -12.93
C GLU A 42 -6.69 4.64 -11.49
N MET A 43 -5.80 4.17 -10.60
CA MET A 43 -5.80 4.62 -9.19
C MET A 43 -4.79 5.74 -8.92
N TYR A 44 -3.65 5.76 -9.63
CA TYR A 44 -2.56 6.70 -9.34
C TYR A 44 -2.39 7.80 -10.39
N GLY A 45 -2.96 7.65 -11.59
CA GLY A 45 -2.80 8.63 -12.68
C GLY A 45 -1.46 8.52 -13.42
N ALA A 46 -0.77 7.39 -13.32
CA ALA A 46 0.47 7.15 -14.06
C ALA A 46 0.21 7.03 -15.57
N ALA A 47 1.10 7.56 -16.41
CA ALA A 47 1.05 7.32 -17.86
C ALA A 47 1.59 5.94 -18.23
N GLU A 48 2.62 5.48 -17.52
CA GLU A 48 3.29 4.21 -17.78
C GLU A 48 3.89 3.61 -16.51
N VAL A 49 4.08 2.30 -16.55
CA VAL A 49 4.83 1.56 -15.54
C VAL A 49 6.16 1.15 -16.15
N LYS A 50 7.25 1.39 -15.44
CA LYS A 50 8.60 1.05 -15.88
C LYS A 50 9.21 -0.03 -14.97
N PRO A 51 8.98 -1.31 -15.27
CA PRO A 51 9.64 -2.41 -14.58
C PRO A 51 11.10 -2.55 -15.03
N THR A 52 11.98 -2.97 -14.11
CA THR A 52 13.33 -3.41 -14.47
C THR A 52 13.28 -4.74 -15.25
N PRO A 53 14.32 -5.08 -16.03
CA PRO A 53 14.37 -6.38 -16.72
C PRO A 53 14.21 -7.58 -15.78
N GLN A 54 14.78 -7.47 -14.57
CA GLN A 54 14.65 -8.49 -13.52
C GLN A 54 13.21 -8.68 -13.05
N VAL A 55 12.44 -7.59 -12.94
CA VAL A 55 11.02 -7.65 -12.59
C VAL A 55 10.22 -8.36 -13.68
N VAL A 56 10.46 -8.04 -14.95
CA VAL A 56 9.77 -8.68 -16.08
C VAL A 56 9.99 -10.19 -16.06
N GLU A 57 11.24 -10.63 -15.88
CA GLU A 57 11.60 -12.04 -15.78
C GLU A 57 10.90 -12.72 -14.59
N LYS A 58 10.94 -12.11 -13.39
CA LYS A 58 10.27 -12.66 -12.21
C LYS A 58 8.77 -12.80 -12.40
N LEU A 59 8.09 -11.81 -12.99
CA LEU A 59 6.66 -11.88 -13.26
C LEU A 59 6.32 -13.06 -14.19
N GLN A 60 7.10 -13.24 -15.26
CA GLN A 60 6.92 -14.39 -16.17
C GLN A 60 7.12 -15.73 -15.45
N GLN A 61 8.15 -15.84 -14.61
CA GLN A 61 8.38 -17.05 -13.82
C GLN A 61 7.23 -17.34 -12.84
N LEU A 62 6.64 -16.31 -12.23
CA LEU A 62 5.49 -16.45 -11.34
C LEU A 62 4.26 -16.95 -12.11
N GLU A 63 4.00 -16.42 -13.30
CA GLU A 63 2.93 -16.87 -14.18
C GLU A 63 3.11 -18.34 -14.58
N GLN A 64 4.32 -18.72 -15.01
CA GLN A 64 4.65 -20.10 -15.38
C GLN A 64 4.49 -21.09 -14.21
N LYS A 65 4.74 -20.64 -12.98
CA LYS A 65 4.57 -21.43 -11.75
C LYS A 65 3.13 -21.50 -11.25
N GLY A 66 2.17 -20.92 -11.99
CA GLY A 66 0.74 -20.96 -11.65
C GLY A 66 0.27 -19.85 -10.71
N PHE A 67 1.12 -18.85 -10.41
CA PHE A 67 0.76 -17.72 -9.54
C PHE A 67 0.21 -16.52 -10.32
N GLY A 68 0.02 -16.63 -11.63
CA GLY A 68 -0.46 -15.53 -12.48
C GLY A 68 -1.85 -15.02 -12.11
N ARG A 69 -2.71 -15.87 -11.53
CA ARG A 69 -4.07 -15.51 -11.11
C ARG A 69 -4.13 -14.78 -9.77
N LEU A 70 -3.00 -14.64 -9.06
CA LEU A 70 -3.00 -13.89 -7.80
C LEU A 70 -3.21 -12.39 -8.04
N PRO A 71 -3.86 -11.67 -7.11
CA PRO A 71 -3.88 -10.21 -7.11
C PRO A 71 -2.50 -9.62 -6.83
N VAL A 72 -2.35 -8.33 -7.13
CA VAL A 72 -1.13 -7.56 -6.88
C VAL A 72 -1.30 -6.63 -5.68
N CYS A 73 -0.25 -6.51 -4.88
CA CYS A 73 -0.15 -5.59 -3.75
C CYS A 73 0.94 -4.56 -4.03
N MET A 74 0.54 -3.30 -4.23
CA MET A 74 1.47 -2.21 -4.54
C MET A 74 2.13 -1.68 -3.27
N SER A 75 3.42 -1.93 -3.14
CA SER A 75 4.26 -1.40 -2.08
C SER A 75 4.91 -0.12 -2.60
N LYS A 76 4.38 1.04 -2.20
CA LYS A 76 4.89 2.38 -2.55
C LYS A 76 4.86 3.29 -1.33
N THR A 77 5.49 4.47 -1.42
CA THR A 77 5.29 5.52 -0.41
C THR A 77 3.81 5.88 -0.25
N ALA A 78 3.36 6.05 1.00
CA ALA A 78 2.01 6.53 1.31
C ALA A 78 1.88 8.06 1.12
N LEU A 79 3.00 8.76 0.95
CA LEU A 79 3.06 10.23 0.94
C LEU A 79 2.70 10.86 -0.41
N SER A 80 2.55 10.04 -1.46
CA SER A 80 2.29 10.47 -2.83
C SER A 80 1.67 9.34 -3.67
N LEU A 81 0.92 9.71 -4.71
CA LEU A 81 0.46 8.78 -5.74
C LEU A 81 1.59 8.33 -6.69
N SER A 82 2.61 9.17 -6.91
CA SER A 82 3.63 8.94 -7.93
C SER A 82 4.74 7.95 -7.56
N GLY A 83 4.82 7.54 -6.29
CA GLY A 83 5.96 6.81 -5.76
C GLY A 83 7.10 7.70 -5.26
N ASP A 84 7.12 8.99 -5.61
CA ASP A 84 8.03 9.99 -5.02
C ASP A 84 7.32 10.74 -3.88
N PRO A 85 7.80 10.65 -2.63
CA PRO A 85 7.16 11.27 -1.47
C PRO A 85 7.07 12.79 -1.54
N ASN A 86 7.86 13.46 -2.39
CA ASN A 86 7.89 14.92 -2.50
C ASN A 86 6.80 15.47 -3.42
N VAL A 87 6.25 14.64 -4.32
CA VAL A 87 5.19 15.06 -5.25
C VAL A 87 3.85 15.03 -4.51
N LYS A 88 3.16 16.17 -4.44
CA LYS A 88 1.91 16.33 -3.66
C LYS A 88 0.69 16.56 -4.57
N GLY A 89 -0.50 16.43 -4.00
CA GLY A 89 -1.77 16.62 -4.69
C GLY A 89 -2.15 15.42 -5.56
N VAL A 90 -2.65 15.69 -6.76
CA VAL A 90 -3.11 14.67 -7.72
C VAL A 90 -2.20 14.70 -8.96
N PRO A 91 -0.97 14.17 -8.88
CA PRO A 91 -0.08 14.15 -10.03
C PRO A 91 -0.64 13.23 -11.12
N THR A 92 -0.40 13.58 -12.38
CA THR A 92 -0.84 12.81 -13.55
C THR A 92 0.28 12.70 -14.57
N GLY A 93 0.28 11.62 -15.35
CA GLY A 93 1.19 11.46 -16.49
C GLY A 93 2.63 11.11 -16.12
N PHE A 94 2.88 10.69 -14.88
CA PHE A 94 4.21 10.28 -14.43
C PHE A 94 4.49 8.80 -14.79
N THR A 95 5.77 8.45 -14.84
CA THR A 95 6.23 7.07 -14.96
C THR A 95 6.38 6.45 -13.57
N LEU A 96 5.70 5.33 -13.30
CA LEU A 96 5.81 4.62 -12.04
C LEU A 96 6.98 3.61 -12.11
N PRO A 97 8.08 3.80 -11.35
CA PRO A 97 9.19 2.86 -11.36
C PRO A 97 8.85 1.60 -10.55
N VAL A 98 9.08 0.41 -11.11
CA VAL A 98 8.94 -0.86 -10.39
C VAL A 98 10.32 -1.50 -10.25
N SER A 99 10.82 -1.52 -9.02
CA SER A 99 12.18 -1.94 -8.67
C SER A 99 12.30 -3.44 -8.48
N ASP A 100 11.30 -4.07 -7.86
CA ASP A 100 11.30 -5.51 -7.57
C ASP A 100 9.88 -6.08 -7.44
N VAL A 101 9.76 -7.40 -7.46
CA VAL A 101 8.53 -8.15 -7.16
C VAL A 101 8.84 -9.40 -6.32
N TYR A 102 7.95 -9.77 -5.42
CA TYR A 102 8.05 -11.04 -4.68
C TYR A 102 6.69 -11.67 -4.40
N LEU A 103 6.71 -12.98 -4.25
CA LEU A 103 5.52 -13.79 -4.01
C LEU A 103 5.25 -13.95 -2.51
N SER A 104 4.04 -13.61 -2.08
CA SER A 104 3.52 -13.95 -0.76
C SER A 104 2.48 -15.06 -0.89
N ALA A 105 2.96 -16.29 -1.20
CA ALA A 105 2.10 -17.41 -1.57
C ALA A 105 1.05 -17.76 -0.50
N GLY A 106 1.45 -17.80 0.78
CA GLY A 106 0.53 -18.10 1.88
C GLY A 106 -0.56 -17.05 2.08
N ALA A 107 -0.26 -15.78 1.77
CA ALA A 107 -1.23 -14.69 1.84
C ALA A 107 -2.03 -14.53 0.54
N GLY A 108 -1.59 -15.14 -0.56
CA GLY A 108 -2.30 -15.16 -1.83
C GLY A 108 -2.16 -13.90 -2.68
N PHE A 109 -0.99 -13.24 -2.70
CA PHE A 109 -0.74 -12.10 -3.60
C PHE A 109 0.73 -11.96 -4.01
N VAL A 110 0.96 -11.20 -5.09
CA VAL A 110 2.29 -10.77 -5.55
C VAL A 110 2.53 -9.34 -5.08
N VAL A 111 3.61 -9.10 -4.34
CA VAL A 111 4.00 -7.76 -3.90
C VAL A 111 4.87 -7.10 -4.97
N VAL A 112 4.53 -5.85 -5.27
CA VAL A 112 5.18 -5.03 -6.29
C VAL A 112 5.86 -3.86 -5.60
N MET A 113 7.17 -3.74 -5.74
CA MET A 113 7.97 -2.72 -5.08
C MET A 113 8.13 -1.51 -6.00
N VAL A 114 7.66 -0.36 -5.53
CA VAL A 114 7.79 0.94 -6.18
C VAL A 114 8.75 1.77 -5.34
N GLY A 115 10.00 1.83 -5.78
CA GLY A 115 11.09 2.47 -5.05
C GLY A 115 11.63 1.62 -3.91
N GLU A 116 12.26 2.27 -2.93
CA GLU A 116 12.79 1.62 -1.73
C GLU A 116 11.82 1.75 -0.56
N ILE A 117 11.54 0.63 0.10
CA ILE A 117 10.65 0.57 1.27
C ILE A 117 11.38 -0.18 2.36
N SER A 118 11.56 0.50 3.50
CA SER A 118 12.14 -0.12 4.68
C SER A 118 11.17 -1.12 5.30
N LYS A 119 11.62 -2.36 5.45
CA LYS A 119 10.89 -3.44 6.12
C LYS A 119 11.24 -3.55 7.61
N MET A 120 12.28 -2.84 8.04
CA MET A 120 12.79 -2.88 9.40
C MET A 120 13.08 -1.45 9.85
N PRO A 121 12.18 -0.82 10.62
CA PRO A 121 12.41 0.53 11.13
C PRO A 121 13.58 0.50 12.13
N GLY A 122 14.45 1.51 12.05
CA GLY A 122 15.48 1.74 13.05
C GLY A 122 14.96 2.54 14.24
N LEU A 123 15.73 2.57 15.33
CA LEU A 123 15.48 3.48 16.44
C LEU A 123 15.89 4.92 16.07
N PRO A 124 15.17 5.95 16.54
CA PRO A 124 15.62 7.33 16.39
C PRO A 124 16.85 7.60 17.28
N THR A 125 17.54 8.73 17.06
CA THR A 125 18.72 9.13 17.85
C THR A 125 18.46 9.14 19.35
N ARG A 126 17.25 9.52 19.78
CA ARG A 126 16.77 9.39 21.16
C ARG A 126 15.53 8.48 21.17
N PRO A 127 15.67 7.17 21.41
CA PRO A 127 14.54 6.26 21.55
C PRO A 127 13.72 6.56 22.81
N CYS A 128 12.41 6.31 22.75
CA CYS A 128 11.48 6.54 23.87
C CYS A 128 11.80 5.68 25.11
N ILE A 129 12.56 4.58 24.95
CA ILE A 129 12.95 3.69 26.05
C ILE A 129 13.70 4.40 27.19
N TYR A 130 14.34 5.55 26.92
CA TYR A 130 14.98 6.33 27.98
C TYR A 130 14.00 6.96 28.97
N ASP A 131 12.75 7.14 28.55
CA ASP A 131 11.71 7.80 29.32
C ASP A 131 10.61 6.81 29.80
N ILE A 132 10.69 5.54 29.38
CA ILE A 132 9.77 4.49 29.81
C ILE A 132 10.17 3.95 31.18
N ASP A 133 9.24 3.97 32.13
CA ASP A 133 9.44 3.42 33.48
C ASP A 133 8.13 2.86 34.06
N LEU A 134 8.22 2.10 35.15
CA LEU A 134 7.09 1.53 35.89
C LEU A 134 7.11 2.03 37.33
N ASP A 135 6.08 2.74 37.76
CA ASP A 135 5.85 2.99 39.17
C ASP A 135 5.51 1.66 39.86
N THR A 136 6.45 1.16 40.66
CA THR A 136 6.33 -0.13 41.35
C THR A 136 5.31 -0.15 42.49
N THR A 137 4.81 1.01 42.90
CA THR A 137 3.78 1.13 43.95
C THR A 137 2.39 1.17 43.34
N THR A 138 2.19 1.97 42.29
CA THR A 138 0.87 2.14 41.63
C THR A 138 0.65 1.15 40.48
N GLY A 139 1.73 0.62 39.90
CA GLY A 139 1.70 -0.19 38.68
C GLY A 139 1.54 0.65 37.41
N GLU A 140 1.63 1.98 37.48
CA GLU A 140 1.47 2.87 36.33
C GLU A 140 2.74 2.91 35.46
N ILE A 141 2.56 2.84 34.14
CA ILE A 141 3.66 2.93 33.18
C ILE A 141 3.79 4.38 32.72
N HIS A 142 4.98 4.94 32.87
CA HIS A 142 5.31 6.29 32.42
C HIS A 142 6.02 6.25 31.06
N GLY A 143 5.86 7.31 30.25
CA GLY A 143 6.63 7.51 29.02
C GLY A 143 6.27 6.62 27.82
N LEU A 144 5.19 5.81 27.92
CA LEU A 144 4.73 4.96 26.83
C LEU A 144 3.87 5.71 25.78
N PHE A 145 3.13 6.73 26.21
CA PHE A 145 2.28 7.60 25.38
C PHE A 145 2.28 9.04 25.90
#